data_AF-A0A2G9U7N8-F1
#
_entry.id   AF-A0A2G9U7N8-F1
#
_cell.length_a   1.000
_cell.length_b   1.000
_cell.length_c   1.000
_cell.angle_alpha   90.00
_cell.angle_beta   90.00
_cell.angle_gamma   90.00
#
_symmetry.space_group_name_H-M   'P 1'
#
loop_
_entity.id
_entity.type
_entity.pdbx_description
1 polymer ?
#
loop_
_entity_poly.entity_id
_entity_poly.type
_entity_poly.pdbx_seq_one_letter_code
_entity_poly.pdbx_strand_id
1 'polypeptide(L)'
;MSLKSFLKTFSRSSARQNFRDGWEPEGASFAVFVKGRKVVDLWGGYADKQAARTWKEDTITVTFSATKAVAAVCIAMLADRGRLKYDDLVSKHWPGFAKNGKGNITIEWVLSHMSALPYLDTQITEEMARDHNLMRKVLEKEAPKLRAGEDNAYHAYTYGWLVDQIWTIEIILTPDFQTDLMMGHPGHGCQQVMFDMKNRVAFAYVTNGLKLGIYDLCRNYARLQKALYDVLDAQAV
;
A
#
# COMPACT_ATOMS: atom_id res chain seq x y z
N MET A 1 8.64 -29.87 15.66
CA MET A 1 8.16 -29.37 14.36
C MET A 1 8.83 -28.02 14.10
N SER A 2 9.40 -27.75 12.92
CA SER A 2 10.05 -26.44 12.65
C SER A 2 9.01 -25.33 12.51
N LEU A 3 9.33 -24.08 12.92
CA LEU A 3 8.47 -22.90 12.75
C LEU A 3 7.94 -22.79 11.31
N LYS A 4 8.79 -23.07 10.32
CA LYS A 4 8.42 -23.09 8.89
C LYS A 4 7.37 -24.17 8.58
N SER A 5 7.52 -25.38 9.10
CA SER A 5 6.54 -26.47 8.89
C SER A 5 5.22 -26.25 9.63
N PHE A 6 5.26 -25.58 10.78
CA PHE A 6 4.09 -25.26 11.58
C PHE A 6 3.27 -24.12 10.95
N LEU A 7 3.92 -22.99 10.63
CA LEU A 7 3.32 -21.86 9.91
C LEU A 7 2.68 -22.31 8.59
N LYS A 8 3.40 -23.14 7.81
CA LYS A 8 2.88 -23.64 6.54
C LYS A 8 1.64 -24.52 6.69
N THR A 9 1.57 -25.34 7.75
CA THR A 9 0.41 -26.20 7.99
C THR A 9 -0.80 -25.39 8.44
N PHE A 10 -0.61 -24.44 9.35
CA PHE A 10 -1.67 -23.62 9.92
C PHE A 10 -2.23 -22.59 8.92
N SER A 11 -1.35 -21.93 8.15
CA SER A 11 -1.79 -21.04 7.08
C SER A 11 -2.51 -21.81 5.97
N ARG A 12 -2.14 -23.06 5.70
CA ARG A 12 -2.87 -23.91 4.72
C ARG A 12 -4.27 -24.27 5.19
N SER A 13 -4.47 -24.62 6.45
CA SER A 13 -5.82 -24.89 6.98
C SER A 13 -6.70 -23.66 6.94
N SER A 14 -6.19 -22.50 7.35
CA SER A 14 -6.94 -21.23 7.35
C SER A 14 -7.25 -20.75 5.93
N ALA A 15 -6.28 -20.80 5.01
CA ALA A 15 -6.49 -20.44 3.61
C ALA A 15 -7.53 -21.36 2.95
N ARG A 16 -7.45 -22.67 3.17
CA ARG A 16 -8.47 -23.63 2.67
C ARG A 16 -9.84 -23.36 3.26
N GLN A 17 -9.92 -22.97 4.54
CA GLN A 17 -11.18 -22.64 5.18
C GLN A 17 -11.84 -21.42 4.53
N ASN A 18 -11.06 -20.41 4.13
CA ASN A 18 -11.59 -19.25 3.41
C ASN A 18 -12.28 -19.64 2.09
N PHE A 19 -11.74 -20.60 1.33
CA PHE A 19 -12.39 -21.12 0.12
C PHE A 19 -13.63 -21.98 0.43
N ARG A 20 -13.56 -22.83 1.47
CA ARG A 20 -14.69 -23.70 1.88
C ARG A 20 -15.89 -22.90 2.39
N ASP A 21 -15.64 -21.84 3.16
CA ASP A 21 -16.67 -20.93 3.68
C ASP A 21 -17.27 -20.02 2.59
N GLY A 22 -16.73 -20.06 1.36
CA GLY A 22 -17.14 -19.17 0.28
C GLY A 22 -16.67 -17.71 0.45
N TRP A 23 -15.78 -17.44 1.41
CA TRP A 23 -15.23 -16.09 1.66
C TRP A 23 -14.20 -15.69 0.60
N GLU A 24 -13.63 -16.68 -0.08
CA GLU A 24 -12.78 -16.54 -1.26
C GLU A 24 -13.47 -17.21 -2.45
N PRO A 25 -14.41 -16.49 -3.12
CA PRO A 25 -15.20 -17.08 -4.20
C PRO A 25 -14.41 -17.23 -5.52
N GLU A 26 -13.24 -16.59 -5.63
CA GLU A 26 -12.38 -16.51 -6.81
C GLU A 26 -11.00 -17.15 -6.54
N GLY A 27 -9.92 -16.37 -6.58
CA GLY A 27 -8.57 -16.81 -6.22
C GLY A 27 -7.80 -15.79 -5.40
N ALA A 28 -6.81 -16.28 -4.67
CA ALA A 28 -5.99 -15.45 -3.80
C ALA A 28 -4.59 -16.04 -3.64
N SER A 29 -3.64 -15.18 -3.27
CA SER A 29 -2.33 -15.58 -2.79
C SER A 29 -1.98 -14.91 -1.45
N PHE A 30 -1.18 -15.63 -0.66
CA PHE A 30 -0.72 -15.21 0.66
C PHE A 30 0.74 -15.63 0.85
N ALA A 31 1.60 -14.64 1.08
CA ALA A 31 3.01 -14.85 1.33
C ALA A 31 3.43 -14.18 2.65
N VAL A 32 4.28 -14.88 3.40
CA VAL A 32 4.85 -14.39 4.67
C VAL A 32 6.36 -14.53 4.64
N PHE A 33 7.04 -13.44 4.97
CA PHE A 33 8.48 -13.36 5.14
C PHE A 33 8.80 -13.05 6.59
N VAL A 34 9.68 -13.85 7.20
CA VAL A 34 10.21 -13.62 8.55
C VAL A 34 11.72 -13.41 8.43
N LYS A 35 12.23 -12.26 8.88
CA LYS A 35 13.65 -11.90 8.78
C LYS A 35 14.19 -12.08 7.35
N GLY A 36 13.43 -11.63 6.36
CA GLY A 36 13.77 -11.71 4.93
C GLY A 36 13.63 -13.11 4.30
N ARG A 37 13.23 -14.14 5.06
CA ARG A 37 13.05 -15.51 4.54
C ARG A 37 11.58 -15.82 4.30
N LYS A 38 11.22 -16.26 3.08
CA LYS A 38 9.88 -16.75 2.73
C LYS A 38 9.56 -18.01 3.52
N VAL A 39 8.61 -17.91 4.46
CA VAL A 39 8.19 -19.02 5.34
C VAL A 39 6.83 -19.59 4.96
N VAL A 40 5.94 -18.76 4.41
CA VAL A 40 4.65 -19.14 3.84
C VAL A 40 4.57 -18.61 2.42
N ASP A 41 4.09 -19.45 1.52
CA ASP A 41 3.80 -19.10 0.14
C ASP A 41 2.66 -20.01 -0.32
N LEU A 42 1.47 -19.43 -0.44
CA LEU A 42 0.22 -20.14 -0.71
C LEU A 42 -0.56 -19.38 -1.77
N TRP A 43 -1.17 -20.13 -2.67
CA TRP A 43 -2.14 -19.62 -3.63
C TRP A 43 -3.20 -20.67 -3.93
N GLY A 44 -4.34 -20.26 -4.47
CA GLY A 44 -5.40 -21.17 -4.84
C GLY A 44 -6.60 -20.44 -5.46
N GLY A 45 -7.54 -21.24 -5.98
CA GLY A 45 -8.73 -20.73 -6.64
C GLY A 45 -8.49 -20.39 -8.11
N TYR A 46 -9.26 -19.43 -8.63
CA TYR A 46 -9.26 -19.04 -10.03
C TYR A 46 -8.66 -17.64 -10.22
N ALA A 47 -7.76 -17.50 -11.19
CA ALA A 47 -7.35 -16.20 -11.70
C ALA A 47 -8.49 -15.54 -12.50
N ASP A 48 -9.30 -16.35 -13.18
CA ASP A 48 -10.50 -15.95 -13.89
C ASP A 48 -11.45 -17.14 -13.94
N LYS A 49 -12.51 -17.09 -13.12
CA LYS A 49 -13.47 -18.19 -12.98
C LYS A 49 -14.37 -18.37 -14.19
N GLN A 50 -14.68 -17.29 -14.93
CA GLN A 50 -15.49 -17.38 -16.15
C GLN A 50 -14.74 -18.11 -17.26
N ALA A 51 -13.44 -17.89 -17.37
CA ALA A 51 -12.56 -18.61 -18.30
C ALA A 51 -12.00 -19.94 -17.74
N ALA A 52 -12.46 -20.39 -16.55
CA ALA A 52 -11.94 -21.56 -15.83
C ALA A 52 -10.40 -21.54 -15.64
N ARG A 53 -9.80 -20.35 -15.58
CA ARG A 53 -8.36 -20.15 -15.47
C ARG A 53 -7.94 -20.21 -14.02
N THR A 54 -7.13 -21.18 -13.65
CA THR A 54 -6.66 -21.37 -12.28
C THR A 54 -5.59 -20.37 -11.88
N TRP A 55 -5.52 -20.05 -10.59
CA TRP A 55 -4.45 -19.25 -10.03
C TRP A 55 -3.13 -20.04 -10.01
N LYS A 56 -2.05 -19.42 -10.49
CA LYS A 56 -0.69 -19.95 -10.53
C LYS A 56 0.26 -19.13 -9.63
N GLU A 57 1.42 -19.68 -9.32
CA GLU A 57 2.45 -19.01 -8.51
C GLU A 57 2.82 -17.60 -9.03
N ASP A 58 2.80 -17.44 -10.36
CA ASP A 58 3.17 -16.24 -11.10
C ASP A 58 1.97 -15.38 -11.55
N THR A 59 0.78 -15.64 -11.01
CA THR A 59 -0.42 -14.86 -11.37
C THR A 59 -0.30 -13.42 -10.87
N ILE A 60 -0.25 -12.47 -11.79
CA ILE A 60 -0.26 -11.03 -11.52
C ILE A 60 -1.70 -10.57 -11.32
N THR A 61 -1.92 -9.73 -10.30
CA THR A 61 -3.22 -9.12 -10.01
C THR A 61 -3.09 -7.65 -9.63
N VAL A 62 -4.17 -6.89 -9.78
CA VAL A 62 -4.23 -5.48 -9.41
C VAL A 62 -4.31 -5.36 -7.90
N THR A 63 -3.29 -4.77 -7.28
CA THR A 63 -3.20 -4.62 -5.81
C THR A 63 -3.88 -3.36 -5.28
N PHE A 64 -4.51 -2.57 -6.15
CA PHE A 64 -5.15 -1.28 -5.86
C PHE A 64 -4.29 -0.41 -4.94
N SER A 65 -4.88 0.10 -3.85
CA SER A 65 -4.21 1.05 -2.97
C SER A 65 -3.04 0.46 -2.16
N ALA A 66 -2.82 -0.87 -2.19
CA ALA A 66 -1.58 -1.42 -1.63
C ALA A 66 -0.32 -0.90 -2.35
N THR A 67 -0.47 -0.40 -3.59
CA THR A 67 0.58 0.36 -4.30
C THR A 67 1.09 1.59 -3.54
N LYS A 68 0.27 2.21 -2.68
CA LYS A 68 0.68 3.37 -1.88
C LYS A 68 1.80 3.04 -0.90
N ALA A 69 1.86 1.81 -0.40
CA ALA A 69 2.96 1.34 0.44
C ALA A 69 4.29 1.39 -0.32
N VAL A 70 4.29 0.93 -1.57
CA VAL A 70 5.47 0.97 -2.45
C VAL A 70 5.87 2.41 -2.74
N ALA A 71 4.90 3.28 -3.05
CA ALA A 71 5.15 4.70 -3.26
C ALA A 71 5.68 5.42 -2.00
N ALA A 72 5.18 5.06 -0.81
CA ALA A 72 5.68 5.57 0.46
C ALA A 72 7.13 5.13 0.73
N VAL A 73 7.47 3.86 0.41
CA VAL A 73 8.85 3.37 0.48
C VAL A 73 9.75 4.16 -0.46
N CYS A 74 9.31 4.48 -1.67
CA CYS A 74 10.06 5.37 -2.56
C CYS A 74 10.37 6.70 -1.86
N ILE A 75 9.37 7.42 -1.34
CA ILE A 75 9.63 8.68 -0.62
C ILE A 75 10.52 8.49 0.62
N ALA A 76 10.34 7.40 1.37
CA ALA A 76 11.20 7.07 2.50
C ALA A 76 12.67 6.90 2.07
N MET A 77 12.93 6.26 0.93
CA MET A 77 14.29 6.16 0.38
C MET A 77 14.89 7.52 0.02
N LEU A 78 14.09 8.51 -0.41
CA LEU A 78 14.58 9.88 -0.64
C LEU A 78 14.90 10.58 0.68
N ALA A 79 14.01 10.45 1.67
CA ALA A 79 14.20 11.03 2.99
C ALA A 79 15.48 10.50 3.64
N ASP A 80 15.64 9.18 3.57
CA ASP A 80 16.78 8.44 4.06
C ASP A 80 18.10 8.86 3.41
N ARG A 81 18.07 9.15 2.10
CA ARG A 81 19.21 9.69 1.34
C ARG A 81 19.45 11.19 1.56
N GLY A 82 18.74 11.82 2.49
CA GLY A 82 18.85 13.25 2.79
C GLY A 82 18.38 14.16 1.66
N ARG A 83 17.63 13.64 0.68
CA ARG A 83 17.13 14.39 -0.50
C ARG A 83 15.94 15.27 -0.16
N LEU A 84 15.14 14.81 0.80
CA LEU A 84 14.01 15.55 1.34
C LEU A 84 13.90 15.28 2.84
N LYS A 85 13.08 16.07 3.52
CA LYS A 85 12.63 15.77 4.86
C LYS A 85 11.12 15.68 4.90
N TYR A 86 10.55 14.89 5.80
CA TYR A 86 9.10 14.77 5.92
C TYR A 86 8.42 16.10 6.29
N ASP A 87 9.11 16.94 7.07
CA ASP A 87 8.67 18.29 7.45
C ASP A 87 8.93 19.35 6.37
N ASP A 88 9.59 19.00 5.26
CA ASP A 88 9.74 19.93 4.14
C ASP A 88 8.36 20.30 3.58
N LEU A 89 8.19 21.57 3.26
CA LEU A 89 7.07 22.04 2.45
C LEU A 89 7.15 21.39 1.07
N VAL A 90 6.03 20.89 0.56
CA VAL A 90 5.96 20.36 -0.81
C VAL A 90 6.38 21.45 -1.81
N SER A 91 6.07 22.72 -1.52
CA SER A 91 6.43 23.88 -2.33
C SER A 91 7.94 24.12 -2.44
N LYS A 92 8.75 23.63 -1.50
CA LYS A 92 10.22 23.68 -1.56
C LYS A 92 10.74 22.89 -2.76
N HIS A 93 10.11 21.74 -3.02
CA HIS A 93 10.48 20.81 -4.09
C HIS A 93 9.70 21.08 -5.37
N TRP A 94 8.44 21.47 -5.23
CA TRP A 94 7.51 21.77 -6.32
C TRP A 94 6.90 23.17 -6.14
N PRO A 95 7.57 24.24 -6.59
CA PRO A 95 7.14 25.63 -6.33
C PRO A 95 5.72 25.95 -6.80
N GLY A 96 5.31 25.38 -7.94
CA GLY A 96 3.95 25.55 -8.48
C GLY A 96 2.85 25.00 -7.57
N PHE A 97 3.19 24.09 -6.65
CA PHE A 97 2.25 23.55 -5.67
C PHE A 97 1.73 24.62 -4.72
N ALA A 98 2.50 25.66 -4.38
CA ALA A 98 2.12 26.65 -3.35
C ALA A 98 0.84 27.45 -3.66
N LYS A 99 0.38 27.42 -4.91
CA LYS A 99 -0.83 28.12 -5.37
C LYS A 99 -2.08 27.70 -4.58
N ASN A 100 -3.07 28.58 -4.52
CA ASN A 100 -4.40 28.30 -3.98
C ASN A 100 -4.39 27.78 -2.52
N GLY A 101 -3.54 28.38 -1.67
CA GLY A 101 -3.51 28.10 -0.24
C GLY A 101 -2.72 26.85 0.18
N LYS A 102 -1.99 26.22 -0.74
CA LYS A 102 -1.24 24.97 -0.50
C LYS A 102 0.19 25.18 0.01
N GLY A 103 0.64 26.43 0.20
CA GLY A 103 2.03 26.79 0.50
C GLY A 103 2.63 26.13 1.75
N ASN A 104 1.80 25.84 2.76
CA ASN A 104 2.24 25.30 4.06
C ASN A 104 2.14 23.77 4.17
N ILE A 105 1.72 23.08 3.10
CA ILE A 105 1.55 21.62 3.13
C ILE A 105 2.92 20.95 3.11
N THR A 106 3.16 20.04 4.05
CA THR A 106 4.40 19.26 4.16
C THR A 106 4.31 17.94 3.38
N ILE A 107 5.47 17.32 3.14
CA ILE A 107 5.55 15.98 2.55
C ILE A 107 4.85 14.95 3.46
N GLU A 108 5.04 15.04 4.77
CA GLU A 108 4.34 14.20 5.74
C GLU A 108 2.83 14.27 5.56
N TRP A 109 2.27 15.48 5.42
CA TRP A 109 0.82 15.65 5.24
C TRP A 109 0.32 15.03 3.95
N VAL A 110 1.12 15.01 2.88
CA VAL A 110 0.74 14.28 1.66
C VAL A 110 0.70 12.77 1.92
N LEU A 111 1.74 12.23 2.56
CA LEU A 111 1.85 10.79 2.84
C LEU A 111 0.82 10.29 3.84
N SER A 112 0.41 11.13 4.78
CA SER A 112 -0.58 10.81 5.83
C SER A 112 -2.01 11.19 5.45
N HIS A 113 -2.27 11.56 4.20
CA HIS A 113 -3.60 11.99 3.72
C HIS A 113 -4.17 13.27 4.37
N MET A 114 -3.31 14.13 4.91
CA MET A 114 -3.66 15.39 5.56
C MET A 114 -3.46 16.63 4.65
N SER A 115 -3.05 16.44 3.38
CA SER A 115 -2.95 17.53 2.39
C SER A 115 -4.30 18.08 1.93
N ALA A 116 -5.42 17.47 2.36
CA ALA A 116 -6.78 17.91 2.07
C ALA A 116 -7.12 18.03 0.57
N LEU A 117 -6.54 17.15 -0.27
CA LEU A 117 -6.83 17.03 -1.71
C LEU A 117 -7.41 15.64 -2.07
N PRO A 118 -8.45 15.14 -1.37
CA PRO A 118 -8.94 13.78 -1.58
C PRO A 118 -9.54 13.54 -2.98
N TYR A 119 -10.01 14.61 -3.63
CA TYR A 119 -10.55 14.61 -4.99
C TYR A 119 -10.20 15.92 -5.71
N LEU A 120 -10.38 15.95 -7.03
CA LEU A 120 -10.13 17.09 -7.90
C LEU A 120 -11.46 17.63 -8.44
N ASP A 121 -11.57 18.94 -8.58
CA ASP A 121 -12.75 19.55 -9.20
C ASP A 121 -12.72 19.35 -10.72
N THR A 122 -11.52 19.24 -11.28
CA THR A 122 -11.33 18.93 -12.70
C THR A 122 -11.69 17.48 -12.97
N GLN A 123 -12.60 17.24 -13.92
CA GLN A 123 -12.88 15.89 -14.41
C GLN A 123 -11.65 15.33 -15.11
N ILE A 124 -11.12 14.22 -14.60
CA ILE A 124 -9.90 13.59 -15.11
C ILE A 124 -10.24 12.57 -16.21
N THR A 125 -9.67 12.75 -17.39
CA THR A 125 -9.72 11.76 -18.48
C THR A 125 -8.60 10.73 -18.32
N GLU A 126 -8.71 9.59 -19.02
CA GLU A 126 -7.67 8.56 -19.03
C GLU A 126 -6.33 9.09 -19.58
N GLU A 127 -6.38 9.95 -20.60
CA GLU A 127 -5.20 10.61 -21.17
C GLU A 127 -4.52 11.51 -20.14
N MET A 128 -5.30 12.35 -19.45
CA MET A 128 -4.77 13.20 -18.38
C MET A 128 -4.17 12.36 -17.25
N ALA A 129 -4.86 11.30 -16.82
CA ALA A 129 -4.41 10.43 -15.74
C ALA A 129 -3.03 9.79 -16.00
N ARG A 130 -2.65 9.62 -17.27
CA ARG A 130 -1.37 9.04 -17.70
C ARG A 130 -0.28 10.09 -17.95
N ASP A 131 -0.63 11.37 -18.03
CA ASP A 131 0.31 12.45 -18.30
C ASP A 131 0.71 13.17 -17.01
N HIS A 132 1.95 12.94 -16.60
CA HIS A 132 2.58 13.55 -15.43
C HIS A 132 2.47 15.09 -15.43
N ASN A 133 2.72 15.73 -16.57
CA ASN A 133 2.77 17.20 -16.68
C ASN A 133 1.37 17.81 -16.67
N LEU A 134 0.39 17.14 -17.28
CA LEU A 134 -1.01 17.57 -17.21
C LEU A 134 -1.53 17.45 -15.78
N MET A 135 -1.28 16.32 -15.12
CA MET A 135 -1.70 16.13 -13.72
C MET A 135 -1.02 17.13 -12.78
N ARG A 136 0.26 17.44 -12.99
CA ARG A 136 0.95 18.52 -12.28
C ARG A 136 0.16 19.82 -12.37
N LYS A 137 -0.17 20.28 -13.59
CA LYS A 137 -0.90 21.54 -13.82
C LYS A 137 -2.28 21.54 -13.19
N VAL A 138 -2.98 20.40 -13.19
CA VAL A 138 -4.28 20.25 -12.51
C VAL A 138 -4.11 20.41 -11.00
N LEU A 139 -3.17 19.68 -10.39
CA LEU A 139 -2.92 19.73 -8.96
C LEU A 139 -2.44 21.11 -8.47
N GLU A 140 -1.64 21.81 -9.27
CA GLU A 140 -1.23 23.19 -8.96
C GLU A 140 -2.43 24.13 -8.86
N LYS A 141 -3.45 23.96 -9.72
CA LYS A 141 -4.67 24.76 -9.74
C LYS A 141 -5.71 24.30 -8.71
N GLU A 142 -5.54 23.12 -8.13
CA GLU A 142 -6.50 22.61 -7.15
C GLU A 142 -6.40 23.36 -5.81
N ALA A 143 -7.54 23.59 -5.16
CA ALA A 143 -7.58 24.14 -3.81
C ALA A 143 -7.86 23.01 -2.79
N PRO A 144 -7.27 23.04 -1.58
CA PRO A 144 -7.62 22.11 -0.51
C PRO A 144 -9.13 22.14 -0.22
N LYS A 145 -9.74 20.97 -0.05
CA LYS A 145 -11.17 20.80 0.25
C LYS A 145 -11.49 21.00 1.73
N LEU A 146 -10.46 20.89 2.56
CA LEU A 146 -10.48 21.05 4.00
C LEU A 146 -9.22 21.82 4.42
N ARG A 147 -9.13 22.19 5.70
CA ARG A 147 -7.89 22.77 6.24
C ARG A 147 -6.82 21.67 6.32
N ALA A 148 -5.73 21.86 5.57
CA ALA A 148 -4.64 20.90 5.56
C ALA A 148 -3.96 20.81 6.94
N GLY A 149 -3.55 19.61 7.33
CA GLY A 149 -2.90 19.35 8.61
C GLY A 149 -3.83 19.14 9.80
N GLU A 150 -5.15 19.22 9.62
CA GLU A 150 -6.11 19.06 10.73
C GLU A 150 -6.73 17.68 10.79
N ASP A 151 -7.18 17.20 9.64
CA ASP A 151 -7.92 15.96 9.51
C ASP A 151 -7.33 15.09 8.41
N ASN A 152 -7.56 13.79 8.56
CA ASN A 152 -7.25 12.80 7.54
C ASN A 152 -8.41 12.73 6.54
N ALA A 153 -8.12 13.02 5.26
CA ALA A 153 -9.04 12.82 4.17
C ALA A 153 -8.42 11.85 3.16
N TYR A 154 -8.85 10.60 3.14
CA TYR A 154 -8.21 9.57 2.31
C TYR A 154 -8.13 9.95 0.82
N HIS A 155 -6.91 10.00 0.29
CA HIS A 155 -6.62 10.36 -1.11
C HIS A 155 -6.61 9.09 -1.98
N ALA A 156 -7.79 8.62 -2.37
CA ALA A 156 -7.92 7.34 -3.09
C ALA A 156 -7.10 7.32 -4.40
N TYR A 157 -7.19 8.39 -5.19
CA TYR A 157 -6.51 8.53 -6.49
C TYR A 157 -5.40 9.58 -6.46
N THR A 158 -5.67 10.75 -5.87
CA THR A 158 -4.78 11.91 -5.89
C THR A 158 -3.43 11.66 -5.21
N TYR A 159 -3.37 10.73 -4.25
CA TYR A 159 -2.12 10.32 -3.60
C TYR A 159 -1.04 9.91 -4.60
N GLY A 160 -1.42 9.11 -5.61
CA GLY A 160 -0.46 8.60 -6.60
C GLY A 160 0.18 9.74 -7.37
N TRP A 161 -0.63 10.67 -7.89
CA TRP A 161 -0.14 11.83 -8.63
C TRP A 161 0.64 12.80 -7.73
N LEU A 162 0.21 13.03 -6.48
CA LEU A 162 0.94 13.88 -5.53
C LEU A 162 2.34 13.33 -5.22
N VAL A 163 2.44 12.04 -4.90
CA VAL A 163 3.72 11.37 -4.62
C VAL A 163 4.60 11.32 -5.87
N ASP A 164 4.02 11.07 -7.04
CA ASP A 164 4.72 11.07 -8.33
C ASP A 164 5.37 12.44 -8.64
N GLN A 165 4.68 13.55 -8.36
CA GLN A 165 5.26 14.89 -8.52
C GLN A 165 6.43 15.14 -7.57
N ILE A 166 6.34 14.69 -6.31
CA ILE A 166 7.41 14.84 -5.32
C ILE A 166 8.62 13.97 -5.70
N TRP A 167 8.38 12.72 -6.09
CA TRP A 167 9.42 11.75 -6.43
C TRP A 167 10.21 12.14 -7.69
N THR A 168 9.52 12.56 -8.76
CA THR A 168 10.14 12.87 -10.06
C THR A 168 11.16 14.02 -9.98
N ILE A 169 11.04 14.91 -9.00
CA ILE A 169 11.91 16.06 -8.83
C ILE A 169 13.29 15.67 -8.25
N GLU A 170 13.41 14.51 -7.60
CA GLU A 170 14.59 14.14 -6.80
C GLU A 170 15.49 13.05 -7.42
N ILE A 171 15.19 12.52 -8.62
CA ILE A 171 15.93 11.41 -9.26
C ILE A 171 17.21 11.89 -9.98
N ILE A 172 18.08 12.65 -9.29
CA ILE A 172 19.45 12.88 -9.74
C ILE A 172 20.40 12.65 -8.54
N LEU A 173 21.09 11.49 -8.58
CA LEU A 173 22.27 11.05 -7.79
C LEU A 173 22.01 10.06 -6.61
N THR A 174 22.84 9.02 -6.56
CA THR A 174 22.88 7.85 -5.61
C THR A 174 24.22 7.80 -4.85
N PRO A 175 24.44 6.94 -3.81
CA PRO A 175 23.56 6.27 -2.82
C PRO A 175 24.03 6.38 -1.31
N ASP A 176 23.14 6.08 -0.32
CA ASP A 176 23.31 5.24 0.91
C ASP A 176 22.21 5.48 2.00
N PHE A 177 22.00 4.55 2.98
CA PHE A 177 20.71 4.29 3.71
C PHE A 177 20.72 4.15 5.28
N GLN A 178 19.58 4.40 5.99
CA GLN A 178 18.88 3.66 7.11
C GLN A 178 17.63 4.36 7.77
N THR A 179 16.42 3.72 7.88
CA THR A 179 15.38 4.00 8.94
C THR A 179 14.37 2.85 9.25
N ASP A 180 13.77 2.83 10.47
CA ASP A 180 12.84 1.82 11.04
C ASP A 180 11.40 2.38 11.33
N LEU A 181 10.32 1.79 10.76
CA LEU A 181 8.90 1.99 11.14
C LEU A 181 7.97 0.91 10.54
N MET A 182 6.89 0.49 11.22
CA MET A 182 5.83 -0.35 10.59
C MET A 182 5.27 0.36 9.33
N MET A 183 5.34 -0.27 8.16
CA MET A 183 5.01 0.38 6.87
C MET A 183 4.10 -0.49 6.02
N GLY A 184 3.05 0.09 5.45
CA GLY A 184 2.15 -0.63 4.55
C GLY A 184 0.88 0.14 4.20
N HIS A 185 0.08 -0.39 3.28
CA HIS A 185 -1.19 0.22 2.90
C HIS A 185 -2.21 -0.85 2.43
N PRO A 186 -3.48 -0.78 2.88
CA PRO A 186 -4.54 -1.65 2.37
C PRO A 186 -5.06 -1.19 0.99
N GLY A 187 -5.22 -2.12 0.07
CA GLY A 187 -6.03 -2.03 -1.14
C GLY A 187 -7.49 -2.44 -0.91
N HIS A 188 -8.37 -2.01 -1.82
CA HIS A 188 -9.75 -2.50 -1.85
C HIS A 188 -9.82 -4.01 -2.08
N GLY A 189 -10.86 -4.64 -1.53
CA GLY A 189 -10.97 -6.09 -1.54
C GLY A 189 -9.99 -6.77 -0.59
N CYS A 190 -9.62 -6.11 0.51
CA CYS A 190 -8.74 -6.66 1.56
C CYS A 190 -7.28 -6.87 1.16
N GLN A 191 -6.90 -6.46 -0.04
CA GLN A 191 -5.54 -6.58 -0.54
C GLN A 191 -4.58 -5.73 0.29
N GLN A 192 -3.36 -6.16 0.52
CA GLN A 192 -2.40 -5.36 1.30
C GLN A 192 -0.97 -5.86 1.13
N VAL A 193 -0.06 -4.91 1.32
CA VAL A 193 1.36 -5.16 1.53
C VAL A 193 1.72 -4.40 2.79
N MET A 194 2.16 -5.12 3.82
CA MET A 194 2.50 -4.56 5.12
C MET A 194 3.82 -5.14 5.62
N PHE A 195 4.54 -4.35 6.39
CA PHE A 195 5.79 -4.70 7.03
C PHE A 195 5.76 -4.30 8.50
N ASP A 196 5.78 -5.31 9.37
CA ASP A 196 6.02 -5.18 10.79
C ASP A 196 7.53 -5.09 11.06
N MET A 197 7.99 -3.89 11.39
CA MET A 197 9.41 -3.67 11.68
C MET A 197 9.85 -4.17 13.04
N LYS A 198 8.95 -4.18 14.04
CA LYS A 198 9.25 -4.70 15.39
C LYS A 198 9.54 -6.19 15.33
N ASN A 199 8.68 -6.94 14.66
CA ASN A 199 8.82 -8.39 14.55
C ASN A 199 9.63 -8.83 13.31
N ARG A 200 10.00 -7.88 12.44
CA ARG A 200 10.67 -8.10 11.14
C ARG A 200 9.91 -9.08 10.26
N VAL A 201 8.60 -8.83 10.12
CA VAL A 201 7.65 -9.67 9.37
C VAL A 201 7.03 -8.86 8.24
N ALA A 202 7.22 -9.29 7.00
CA ALA A 202 6.50 -8.73 5.85
C ALA A 202 5.42 -9.72 5.42
N PHE A 203 4.22 -9.23 5.14
CA PHE A 203 3.14 -10.04 4.61
C PHE A 203 2.40 -9.31 3.48
N ALA A 204 2.06 -10.07 2.47
CA ALA A 204 1.28 -9.61 1.34
C ALA A 204 0.09 -10.55 1.14
N TYR A 205 -1.08 -9.96 0.97
CA TYR A 205 -2.31 -10.66 0.65
C TYR A 205 -2.95 -9.96 -0.55
N VAL A 206 -3.19 -10.69 -1.63
CA VAL A 206 -3.77 -10.16 -2.87
C VAL A 206 -4.84 -11.12 -3.39
N THR A 207 -5.89 -10.57 -3.99
CA THR A 207 -7.12 -11.30 -4.36
C THR A 207 -7.78 -10.61 -5.55
N ASN A 208 -8.39 -11.39 -6.45
CA ASN A 208 -9.20 -10.87 -7.56
C ASN A 208 -10.71 -10.82 -7.24
N GLY A 209 -11.16 -11.43 -6.15
CA GLY A 209 -12.52 -11.23 -5.63
C GLY A 209 -12.64 -9.88 -4.92
N LEU A 210 -13.36 -8.93 -5.51
CA LEU A 210 -13.61 -7.62 -4.90
C LEU A 210 -14.58 -7.78 -3.72
N LYS A 211 -14.10 -7.53 -2.51
CA LYS A 211 -14.89 -7.61 -1.26
C LYS A 211 -15.09 -6.23 -0.66
N LEU A 212 -16.23 -6.02 -0.02
CA LEU A 212 -16.49 -4.85 0.82
C LEU A 212 -15.71 -4.98 2.13
N GLY A 213 -14.58 -4.28 2.24
CA GLY A 213 -13.74 -4.25 3.45
C GLY A 213 -12.36 -3.63 3.21
N ILE A 214 -11.78 -3.06 4.27
CA ILE A 214 -10.46 -2.43 4.28
C ILE A 214 -9.69 -2.93 5.51
N TYR A 215 -8.41 -3.29 5.34
CA TYR A 215 -7.48 -3.61 6.43
C TYR A 215 -7.99 -4.70 7.40
N ASP A 216 -7.86 -4.53 8.71
CA ASP A 216 -8.25 -5.49 9.76
C ASP A 216 -9.76 -5.79 9.82
N LEU A 217 -10.59 -4.96 9.16
CA LEU A 217 -12.04 -5.21 9.04
C LEU A 217 -12.35 -6.35 8.07
N CYS A 218 -11.36 -6.77 7.27
CA CYS A 218 -11.48 -7.88 6.36
C CYS A 218 -11.29 -9.23 7.06
N ARG A 219 -12.38 -9.95 7.28
CA ARG A 219 -12.39 -11.25 8.00
C ARG A 219 -11.42 -12.29 7.42
N ASN A 220 -11.32 -12.36 6.09
CA ASN A 220 -10.44 -13.28 5.37
C ASN A 220 -8.96 -12.98 5.62
N TYR A 221 -8.58 -11.71 5.64
CA TYR A 221 -7.23 -11.27 5.99
C TYR A 221 -6.98 -11.39 7.50
N ALA A 222 -7.88 -10.87 8.34
CA ALA A 222 -7.74 -10.90 9.80
C ALA A 222 -7.57 -12.33 10.33
N ARG A 223 -8.23 -13.33 9.71
CA ARG A 223 -8.02 -14.76 10.03
C ARG A 223 -6.59 -15.21 9.76
N LEU A 224 -5.97 -14.75 8.67
CA LEU A 224 -4.57 -15.08 8.31
C LEU A 224 -3.57 -14.30 9.16
N GLN A 225 -3.84 -13.03 9.43
CA GLN A 225 -3.02 -12.17 10.28
C GLN A 225 -3.02 -12.66 11.72
N LYS A 226 -4.20 -12.90 12.31
CA LYS A 226 -4.32 -13.47 13.67
C LYS A 226 -3.61 -14.81 13.74
N ALA A 227 -3.81 -15.66 12.74
CA ALA A 227 -3.13 -16.95 12.67
C ALA A 227 -1.61 -16.84 12.65
N LEU A 228 -1.08 -15.81 11.98
CA LEU A 228 0.35 -15.53 11.95
C LEU A 228 0.86 -15.06 13.32
N TYR A 229 0.20 -14.09 13.94
CA TYR A 229 0.64 -13.55 15.23
C TYR A 229 0.44 -14.52 16.41
N ASP A 230 -0.64 -15.32 16.43
CA ASP A 230 -0.82 -16.40 17.41
C ASP A 230 0.39 -17.36 17.42
N VAL A 231 0.99 -17.61 16.24
CA VAL A 231 2.18 -18.47 16.11
C VAL A 231 3.45 -17.75 16.54
N LEU A 232 3.60 -16.47 16.20
CA LEU A 232 4.77 -15.68 16.59
C LEU A 232 4.85 -15.50 18.10
N ASP A 233 3.71 -15.20 18.74
CA ASP A 233 3.61 -14.98 20.19
C ASP A 233 3.85 -16.28 20.97
N ALA A 234 3.35 -17.42 20.47
CA ALA A 234 3.58 -18.73 21.08
C ALA A 234 5.05 -19.20 21.04
N GLN A 235 5.93 -18.49 20.33
CA GLN A 235 7.37 -18.76 20.27
C GLN A 235 8.24 -17.67 20.91
N ALA A 236 7.63 -16.59 21.41
CA ALA A 236 8.31 -15.53 22.15
C ALA A 236 8.42 -15.82 23.66
N VAL A 237 7.90 -16.97 24.12
CA VAL A 237 8.05 -17.54 25.47
C VAL A 237 9.14 -18.60 25.48
#